data_AF-A0A2T0T749-F1
#
_entry.id   AF-A0A2T0T749-F1
#
_cell.length_a   1.000
_cell.length_b   1.000
_cell.length_c   1.000
_cell.angle_alpha   90.00
_cell.angle_beta   90.00
_cell.angle_gamma   90.00
#
_symmetry.space_group_name_H-M   'P 1'
#
loop_
_entity.id
_entity.type
_entity.pdbx_description
1 polymer ?
#
loop_
_entity_poly.entity_id
_entity_poly.type
_entity_poly.pdbx_seq_one_letter_code
_entity_poly.pdbx_strand_id
1 'polypeptide(L)'
;MANGMSINTQVISGSADQLLGMGEALGKEVESFRSQVDALADAFGGDDLGSALGMIYQIVSEAAFDSFADNAEGLSEIGQNLQGMADDYSTVDTANSDMFRELQGELS
;
A
#
# COMPACT_ATOMS: atom_id res chain seq x y z
N MET A 1 -28.69 16.89 19.06
CA MET A 1 -28.61 15.48 18.60
C MET A 1 -27.54 15.45 17.53
N ALA A 2 -26.26 15.36 17.90
CA ALA A 2 -25.21 15.18 16.91
C ALA A 2 -25.38 13.77 16.37
N ASN A 3 -25.76 13.63 15.09
CA ASN A 3 -25.67 12.35 14.39
C ASN A 3 -24.18 11.98 14.34
N GLY A 4 -23.72 11.26 15.36
CA GLY A 4 -22.37 10.72 15.39
C GLY A 4 -22.21 9.83 14.17
N MET A 5 -21.25 10.15 13.31
CA MET A 5 -20.83 9.22 12.27
C MET A 5 -20.44 7.91 12.94
N SER A 6 -21.21 6.85 12.71
CA SER A 6 -20.82 5.50 13.08
C SER A 6 -19.70 5.09 12.13
N ILE A 7 -18.46 5.28 12.56
CA ILE A 7 -17.28 4.83 11.84
C ILE A 7 -17.14 3.33 12.12
N ASN A 8 -17.21 2.51 11.07
CA ASN A 8 -16.98 1.07 11.18
C ASN A 8 -15.46 0.81 11.06
N THR A 9 -14.77 0.80 12.20
CA THR A 9 -13.31 0.64 12.25
C THR A 9 -12.85 -0.71 11.71
N GLN A 10 -13.66 -1.78 11.84
CA GLN A 10 -13.34 -3.10 11.26
C GLN A 10 -13.32 -3.09 9.73
N VAL A 11 -14.21 -2.32 9.09
CA VAL A 11 -14.19 -2.18 7.62
C VAL A 11 -12.96 -1.40 7.17
N ILE A 12 -12.58 -0.36 7.93
CA ILE A 12 -11.39 0.44 7.63
C ILE A 12 -10.12 -0.39 7.81
N SER A 13 -9.97 -1.11 8.93
CA SER A 13 -8.81 -1.97 9.16
C SER A 13 -8.73 -3.10 8.14
N GLY A 14 -9.85 -3.73 7.80
CA GLY A 14 -9.89 -4.76 6.75
C GLY A 14 -9.47 -4.23 5.38
N SER A 15 -9.84 -2.98 5.06
CA SER A 15 -9.43 -2.33 3.80
C SER A 15 -7.95 -1.94 3.84
N ALA A 16 -7.44 -1.51 4.99
CA ALA A 16 -6.03 -1.23 5.22
C ALA A 16 -5.16 -2.49 4.98
N ASP A 17 -5.52 -3.61 5.60
CA ASP A 17 -4.84 -4.89 5.43
C ASP A 17 -4.80 -5.34 3.97
N GLN A 18 -5.91 -5.17 3.25
CA GLN A 18 -5.99 -5.50 1.83
C GLN A 18 -5.03 -4.64 0.99
N LEU A 19 -4.97 -3.34 1.23
CA LEU A 19 -4.09 -2.43 0.50
C LEU A 19 -2.61 -2.68 0.80
N LEU A 20 -2.27 -2.95 2.06
CA LEU A 20 -0.92 -3.37 2.45
C LEU A 20 -0.52 -4.66 1.73
N GLY A 21 -1.40 -5.67 1.76
CA GLY A 21 -1.17 -6.93 1.06
C GLY A 21 -1.02 -6.77 -0.45
N MET A 22 -1.80 -5.87 -1.06
CA MET A 22 -1.69 -5.54 -2.49
C MET A 22 -0.37 -4.83 -2.82
N GLY A 23 0.08 -3.88 -1.99
CA GLY A 23 1.38 -3.23 -2.16
C GLY A 23 2.54 -4.22 -2.11
N GLU A 24 2.54 -5.12 -1.11
CA GLU A 24 3.55 -6.18 -1.01
C GLU A 24 3.51 -7.16 -2.19
N ALA A 25 2.31 -7.56 -2.62
CA ALA A 25 2.14 -8.47 -3.75
C ALA A 25 2.65 -7.85 -5.05
N LEU A 26 2.30 -6.58 -5.31
CA LEU A 26 2.77 -5.84 -6.47
C LEU A 26 4.30 -5.74 -6.48
N GLY A 27 4.92 -5.40 -5.34
CA GLY A 27 6.38 -5.35 -5.22
C GLY A 27 7.05 -6.68 -5.62
N LYS A 28 6.54 -7.81 -5.11
CA LYS A 28 7.06 -9.15 -5.43
C LYS A 28 6.88 -9.52 -6.90
N GLU A 29 5.72 -9.22 -7.48
CA GLU A 29 5.45 -9.49 -8.90
C GLU A 29 6.38 -8.66 -9.80
N VAL A 30 6.63 -7.41 -9.44
CA VAL A 30 7.52 -6.50 -10.16
C VAL A 30 8.97 -6.96 -10.09
N GLU A 31 9.44 -7.40 -8.92
CA GLU A 31 10.78 -8.01 -8.78
C GLU A 31 10.92 -9.27 -9.64
N SER A 32 9.90 -10.13 -9.64
CA SER A 32 9.88 -11.34 -10.47
C SER A 32 9.89 -11.01 -11.97
N PHE A 33 9.11 -10.00 -12.37
CA PHE A 33 9.08 -9.53 -13.74
C PHE A 33 10.43 -8.93 -14.15
N ARG A 34 11.07 -8.13 -13.29
CA ARG A 34 12.41 -7.59 -13.50
C ARG A 34 13.44 -8.68 -13.76
N SER A 35 13.43 -9.75 -12.96
CA SER A 35 14.35 -10.86 -13.19
C SER A 35 14.15 -11.53 -14.56
N GLN A 36 12.92 -11.63 -15.05
CA GLN A 36 12.62 -12.20 -16.37
C GLN A 36 13.03 -11.25 -17.51
N VAL A 37 12.83 -9.95 -17.30
CA VAL A 37 13.17 -8.86 -18.23
C VAL A 37 14.68 -8.69 -18.33
N ASP A 38 15.42 -8.75 -17.24
CA ASP A 38 16.89 -8.65 -17.27
C ASP A 38 17.52 -9.79 -18.10
N ALA A 39 16.91 -10.98 -18.09
CA ALA A 39 17.34 -12.11 -18.92
C ALA A 39 17.16 -11.87 -20.44
N LEU A 40 16.32 -10.91 -20.85
CA LEU A 40 16.11 -10.52 -22.25
C LEU A 40 17.09 -9.46 -22.73
N ALA A 41 17.76 -8.72 -21.83
CA ALA A 41 18.71 -7.68 -22.20
C ALA A 41 19.89 -8.24 -23.03
N ASP A 42 20.34 -9.45 -22.70
CA ASP A 42 21.42 -10.14 -23.43
C ASP A 42 20.98 -10.69 -24.80
N ALA A 43 19.69 -10.66 -25.13
CA ALA A 43 19.15 -11.23 -26.36
C ALA A 43 19.34 -10.33 -27.59
N PHE A 44 19.61 -9.03 -27.40
CA PHE A 44 19.62 -8.07 -28.51
C PHE A 44 20.86 -8.15 -29.41
N GLY A 45 21.91 -8.90 -29.03
CA GLY A 45 23.13 -9.01 -29.82
C GLY A 45 24.00 -7.75 -29.76
N GLY A 46 25.22 -7.83 -30.32
CA GLY A 46 26.25 -6.78 -30.18
C GLY A 46 26.50 -5.93 -31.42
N ASP A 47 25.65 -6.01 -32.45
CA ASP A 47 25.73 -5.11 -33.59
C ASP A 47 25.10 -3.73 -33.26
N ASP A 48 25.22 -2.77 -34.18
CA ASP A 48 24.73 -1.39 -33.95
C ASP A 48 23.21 -1.36 -33.68
N LEU A 49 22.45 -2.23 -34.35
CA LEU A 49 21.01 -2.37 -34.14
C LEU A 49 20.70 -2.98 -32.77
N GLY A 50 21.38 -4.07 -32.41
CA GLY A 50 21.24 -4.73 -31.12
C GLY A 50 21.58 -3.80 -29.95
N SER A 51 22.66 -3.03 -30.08
CA SER A 51 23.08 -2.05 -29.08
C SER A 51 22.05 -0.93 -28.90
N ALA A 52 21.48 -0.42 -30.00
CA ALA A 52 20.42 0.60 -29.95
C ALA A 52 19.13 0.05 -29.33
N LEU A 53 18.74 -1.18 -29.65
CA LEU A 53 17.58 -1.84 -29.06
C LEU A 53 17.78 -2.12 -27.57
N GLY A 54 18.96 -2.56 -27.15
CA GLY A 54 19.31 -2.75 -25.75
C GLY A 54 19.23 -1.45 -24.94
N MET A 55 19.67 -0.32 -25.51
CA MET A 55 19.56 0.99 -24.86
C MET A 55 18.10 1.44 -24.71
N ILE A 56 17.29 1.33 -25.76
CA ILE A 56 15.85 1.66 -25.70
C ILE A 56 15.16 0.80 -24.65
N TYR A 57 15.47 -0.51 -24.65
CA TYR A 57 14.95 -1.45 -23.69
C TYR A 57 15.26 -1.03 -22.25
N GLN A 58 16.53 -0.72 -21.96
CA GLN A 58 16.95 -0.31 -20.63
C GLN A 58 16.17 0.93 -20.15
N ILE A 59 16.08 1.98 -20.95
CA ILE A 59 15.37 3.22 -20.61
C ILE A 59 13.89 2.96 -20.31
N VAL A 60 13.22 2.18 -21.17
CA VAL A 60 11.79 1.88 -20.99
C VAL A 60 11.57 0.98 -19.78
N SER A 61 12.45 0.00 -19.55
CA SER A 61 12.36 -0.90 -18.40
C SER A 61 12.55 -0.16 -17.08
N GLU A 62 13.53 0.75 -17.00
CA GLU A 62 13.79 1.55 -15.81
C GLU A 62 12.59 2.43 -15.46
N ALA A 63 12.07 3.19 -16.43
CA ALA A 63 10.88 4.00 -16.22
C ALA A 63 9.64 3.18 -15.81
N ALA A 64 9.48 1.97 -16.34
CA ALA A 64 8.39 1.08 -15.95
C ALA A 64 8.56 0.57 -14.51
N PHE A 65 9.77 0.14 -14.13
CA PHE A 65 10.05 -0.38 -12.79
C PHE A 65 9.91 0.70 -11.71
N ASP A 66 10.37 1.91 -11.98
CA ASP A 66 10.18 3.04 -11.08
C ASP A 66 8.69 3.33 -10.87
N SER A 67 7.91 3.38 -11.96
CA SER A 67 6.46 3.59 -11.84
C SER A 67 5.75 2.48 -11.05
N PHE A 68 6.17 1.23 -11.18
CA PHE A 68 5.60 0.14 -10.40
C PHE A 68 6.00 0.20 -8.92
N ALA A 69 7.24 0.57 -8.62
CA ALA A 69 7.71 0.77 -7.26
C ALA A 69 6.95 1.89 -6.56
N ASP A 70 6.81 3.05 -7.21
CA ASP A 70 6.06 4.20 -6.69
C ASP A 70 4.59 3.83 -6.38
N ASN A 71 3.97 3.04 -7.27
CA ASN A 71 2.59 2.57 -7.06
C ASN A 71 2.47 1.58 -5.88
N ALA A 72 3.44 0.68 -5.71
CA ALA A 72 3.46 -0.27 -4.60
C ALA A 72 3.68 0.45 -3.26
N GLU A 73 4.54 1.45 -3.22
CA GLU A 73 4.74 2.33 -2.08
C GLU A 73 3.46 3.10 -1.75
N GLY A 74 2.84 3.73 -2.75
CA GLY A 74 1.58 4.46 -2.58
C GLY A 74 0.44 3.59 -2.02
N LEU A 75 0.29 2.35 -2.48
CA LEU A 75 -0.68 1.41 -1.90
C LEU A 75 -0.38 1.11 -0.42
N SER A 76 0.90 0.94 -0.09
CA SER A 76 1.34 0.68 1.27
C SER A 76 1.09 1.86 2.19
N GLU A 77 1.40 3.09 1.74
CA GLU A 77 1.14 4.31 2.50
C GLU A 77 -0.35 4.53 2.76
N ILE A 78 -1.21 4.33 1.74
CA ILE A 78 -2.66 4.44 1.92
C ILE A 78 -3.15 3.41 2.94
N GLY A 79 -2.66 2.18 2.86
CA GLY A 79 -2.96 1.13 3.83
C GLY A 79 -2.57 1.52 5.25
N GLN A 80 -1.33 1.99 5.46
CA GLN A 80 -0.85 2.45 6.77
C GLN A 80 -1.69 3.60 7.34
N ASN A 81 -2.05 4.56 6.50
CA ASN A 81 -2.87 5.70 6.91
C ASN A 81 -4.28 5.26 7.34
N LEU A 82 -4.89 4.32 6.61
CA LEU A 82 -6.20 3.77 6.98
C LEU A 82 -6.13 2.97 8.28
N GLN A 83 -5.06 2.19 8.49
CA GLN A 83 -4.84 1.48 9.74
C GLN A 83 -4.73 2.45 10.92
N GLY A 84 -3.91 3.50 10.79
CA GLY A 84 -3.78 4.54 11.82
C GLY A 84 -5.11 5.22 12.14
N MET A 85 -5.91 5.53 11.11
CA MET A 85 -7.25 6.07 11.32
C MET A 85 -8.17 5.11 12.09
N ALA A 86 -8.14 3.82 11.77
CA ALA A 86 -8.95 2.81 12.48
C ALA A 86 -8.55 2.71 13.96
N ASP A 87 -7.26 2.75 14.26
CA ASP A 87 -6.70 2.69 15.60
C ASP A 87 -7.07 3.94 16.43
N ASP A 88 -6.96 5.12 15.82
CA ASP A 88 -7.35 6.39 16.44
C ASP A 88 -8.84 6.41 16.80
N TYR A 89 -9.71 6.01 15.87
CA TYR A 89 -11.15 5.93 16.12
C TYR A 89 -11.49 4.93 17.22
N SER A 90 -10.87 3.74 17.20
CA SER A 90 -11.08 2.72 18.23
C SER A 90 -10.64 3.21 19.62
N THR A 91 -9.54 3.95 19.68
CA THR A 91 -9.00 4.52 20.93
C THR A 91 -9.95 5.56 21.52
N VAL A 92 -10.43 6.48 20.69
CA VAL A 92 -11.37 7.53 21.13
C VAL A 92 -12.70 6.92 21.58
N ASP A 93 -13.24 5.94 20.85
CA ASP A 93 -14.51 5.31 21.20
C ASP A 93 -14.43 4.51 22.50
N THR A 94 -13.30 3.82 22.73
CA THR A 94 -13.02 3.12 23.99
C THR A 94 -12.91 4.12 25.15
N ALA A 95 -12.13 5.19 24.99
CA ALA A 95 -11.95 6.21 26.04
C ALA A 95 -13.26 6.90 26.42
N ASN A 96 -14.10 7.22 25.43
CA ASN A 96 -15.43 7.78 25.67
C ASN A 96 -16.33 6.80 26.42
N SER A 97 -16.34 5.53 25.99
CA SER A 97 -17.15 4.48 26.62
C SER A 97 -16.75 4.25 28.07
N ASP A 98 -15.46 4.24 28.38
CA ASP A 98 -14.94 4.06 29.74
C ASP A 98 -15.28 5.25 30.64
N MET A 99 -15.11 6.48 30.14
CA MET A 99 -15.51 7.70 30.86
C MET A 99 -17.03 7.71 31.17
N PHE A 100 -17.86 7.28 30.22
CA PHE A 100 -19.31 7.16 30.45
C PHE A 100 -19.66 6.10 31.49
N ARG A 101 -18.94 4.97 31.52
CA ARG A 101 -19.13 3.92 32.54
C ARG A 101 -18.71 4.40 33.92
N GLU A 102 -17.60 5.12 34.02
CA GLU A 102 -17.12 5.72 35.26
C GLU A 102 -18.16 6.69 35.83
N LEU A 103 -18.65 7.63 35.02
CA LEU A 103 -19.71 8.56 35.42
C LEU A 103 -21.00 7.84 35.85
N GLN A 104 -21.39 6.74 35.18
CA GLN A 104 -22.55 5.95 35.61
C GLN A 104 -22.33 5.24 36.95
N GLY A 105 -21.12 4.75 37.21
CA GLY A 105 -20.76 4.12 38.49
C GLY A 105 -20.67 5.12 39.64
N GLU A 106 -20.27 6.37 39.38
CA GLU A 106 -20.26 7.44 40.40
C GLU A 106 -21.67 7.95 40.76
N LEU A 107 -22.66 7.74 39.88
CA LEU A 107 -24.04 8.18 40.07
C LEU A 107 -24.95 7.12 40.73
N SER A 108 -24.45 5.89 40.96
CA SER A 108 -25.18 4.77 41.59
C SER A 108 -24.79 4.59 43.06
#